data_AF-A0A485PRK6-F1
#
_entry.id   AF-A0A485PRK6-F1
#
_cell.length_a   1.000
_cell.length_b   1.000
_cell.length_c   1.000
_cell.angle_alpha   90.00
_cell.angle_beta   90.00
_cell.angle_gamma   90.00
#
_symmetry.space_group_name_H-M   'P 1'
#
loop_
_entity.id
_entity.type
_entity.pdbx_description
1 polymer ?
#
loop_
_entity_poly.entity_id
_entity_poly.type
_entity_poly.pdbx_seq_one_letter_code
_entity_poly.pdbx_strand_id
1 'polypeptide(L)'
;MSETHHWHDYQYRIIAQACDLRTLIGLARSKESDLRFFLPPPPLPSLNEDTCIEEELRQLLASLPQTELDECIQYFTSLALSESSQSLAAQKGGLWCFGGNGLPYAESFGEVPSATVEMFCLEALVKHSEIPTHCDEIEANGGLQLLQRLYQLHKDCPKIQRNIMRIIGNMALNEHLHSTIVHSGWVSILAEAMKSPRIMEASHAARTLANLDRETMREKYQDGVYVLHPQYRTSQPIKADVLFIHGLMGAAFKTWRQQDNEQLLTEKILEDDARYTTCWPKTWLARDCPALRIISVEYDTSLSDWRTRCPMERKSIAFRSDELLRKLRAAGVGDRPVIWVSHSMGGLQTQSWGFFSEKGRCSRLCPQRSTVTI
;
A
#
# COMPACT_ATOMS: atom_id res chain seq x y z
N MET A 1 -14.23 7.22 36.23
CA MET A 1 -13.58 8.52 36.46
C MET A 1 -12.09 8.31 36.39
N SER A 2 -11.53 8.33 35.18
CA SER A 2 -10.08 8.28 34.96
C SER A 2 -9.63 9.69 34.66
N GLU A 3 -8.91 10.31 35.58
CA GLU A 3 -8.22 11.57 35.34
C GLU A 3 -7.30 11.37 34.13
N THR A 4 -7.68 11.93 32.98
CA THR A 4 -6.79 12.04 31.84
C THR A 4 -5.68 12.98 32.28
N HIS A 5 -4.51 12.43 32.61
CA HIS A 5 -3.30 13.22 32.79
C HIS A 5 -2.97 13.89 31.45
N HIS A 6 -3.57 15.05 31.21
CA HIS A 6 -3.24 15.89 30.07
C HIS A 6 -1.88 16.49 30.34
N TRP A 7 -0.87 15.95 29.67
CA TRP A 7 0.44 16.58 29.62
C TRP A 7 0.30 17.94 28.93
N HIS A 8 1.14 18.88 29.33
CA HIS A 8 1.28 20.15 28.66
C HIS A 8 2.04 19.96 27.34
N ASP A 9 1.79 20.80 26.35
CA ASP A 9 2.42 20.72 25.02
C ASP A 9 3.95 20.63 25.07
N TYR A 10 4.58 21.35 26.00
CA TYR A 10 6.04 21.31 26.14
C TYR A 10 6.54 19.92 26.58
N GLN A 11 5.76 19.16 27.36
CA GLN A 11 6.14 17.81 27.80
C GLN A 11 6.13 16.83 26.63
N TYR A 12 5.13 16.95 25.74
CA TYR A 12 5.12 16.19 24.48
C TYR A 12 6.35 16.51 23.63
N ARG A 13 6.69 17.81 23.49
CA ARG A 13 7.86 18.24 22.71
C ARG A 13 9.18 17.72 23.28
N ILE A 14 9.36 17.73 24.60
CA ILE A 14 10.56 17.20 25.25
C ILE A 14 10.73 15.71 24.91
N ILE A 15 9.65 14.93 25.01
CA ILE A 15 9.69 13.51 24.65
C ILE A 15 9.94 13.34 23.15
N ALA A 16 9.23 14.08 22.30
CA ALA A 16 9.40 14.02 20.85
C ALA A 16 10.85 14.29 20.40
N GLN A 17 11.55 15.21 21.07
CA GLN A 17 12.97 15.53 20.82
C GLN A 17 13.94 14.49 21.38
N ALA A 18 13.54 13.73 22.41
CA ALA A 18 14.36 12.70 23.04
C ALA A 18 14.12 11.29 22.49
N CYS A 19 13.06 11.08 21.71
CA CYS A 19 12.72 9.79 21.11
C CYS A 19 13.82 9.31 20.16
N ASP A 20 14.36 8.13 20.42
CA ASP A 20 15.13 7.40 19.42
C ASP A 20 14.20 6.77 18.36
N LEU A 21 14.80 6.25 17.29
CA LEU A 21 14.05 5.68 16.15
C LEU A 21 13.09 4.57 16.61
N ARG A 22 13.55 3.71 17.54
CA ARG A 22 12.78 2.57 18.07
C ARG A 22 11.57 3.04 18.86
N THR A 23 11.76 4.01 19.75
CA THR A 23 10.69 4.59 20.56
C THR A 23 9.68 5.31 19.68
N LEU A 24 10.14 6.08 18.69
CA LEU A 24 9.25 6.79 17.77
C LEU A 24 8.36 5.84 16.97
N ILE A 25 8.92 4.75 16.43
CA ILE A 25 8.14 3.70 15.74
C ILE A 25 7.17 3.02 16.70
N GLY A 26 7.61 2.73 17.93
CA GLY A 26 6.77 2.14 18.97
C GLY A 26 5.58 3.03 19.35
N LEU A 27 5.79 4.34 19.48
CA LEU A 27 4.73 5.33 19.68
C LEU A 27 3.78 5.36 18.49
N ALA A 28 4.28 5.38 17.25
CA ALA A 28 3.45 5.35 16.04
C ALA A 28 2.58 4.07 15.96
N ARG A 29 3.05 2.98 16.56
CA ARG A 29 2.33 1.70 16.68
C ARG A 29 1.63 1.52 18.03
N SER A 30 1.36 2.60 18.76
CA SER A 30 0.57 2.55 20.00
C SER A 30 -0.81 3.15 19.76
N LYS A 31 -1.86 2.42 20.15
CA LYS A 31 -3.26 2.74 19.82
C LYS A 31 -3.69 4.15 20.27
N GLU A 32 -3.29 4.55 21.47
CA GLU A 32 -3.68 5.81 22.09
C GLU A 32 -2.56 6.87 22.02
N SER A 33 -1.60 6.73 21.08
CA SER A 33 -0.50 7.70 20.96
C SER A 33 -1.01 9.06 20.50
N ASP A 34 -0.63 10.13 21.20
CA ASP A 34 -0.91 11.51 20.79
C ASP A 34 -0.02 11.92 19.60
N LEU A 35 -0.54 12.73 18.65
CA LEU A 35 0.26 13.18 17.51
C LEU A 35 1.35 14.20 17.90
N ARG A 36 1.22 14.85 19.06
CA ARG A 36 2.21 15.81 19.57
C ARG A 36 3.54 15.14 19.96
N PHE A 37 3.59 13.81 20.04
CA PHE A 37 4.84 13.05 20.21
C PHE A 37 5.70 12.99 18.93
N PHE A 38 5.17 13.41 17.79
CA PHE A 38 5.87 13.37 16.51
C PHE A 38 6.25 14.79 16.09
N LEU A 39 7.54 15.02 15.88
CA LEU A 39 8.01 16.28 15.34
C LEU A 39 7.52 16.44 13.89
N PRO A 40 7.26 17.68 13.43
CA PRO A 40 6.97 17.91 12.02
C PRO A 40 8.12 17.40 11.16
N PRO A 41 7.84 16.92 9.93
CA PRO A 41 8.90 16.51 9.02
C PRO A 41 9.94 17.62 8.79
N PRO A 42 11.22 17.28 8.57
CA PRO A 42 12.25 18.26 8.30
C PRO A 42 11.89 19.15 7.09
N PRO A 43 12.36 20.41 7.06
CA PRO A 43 12.19 21.26 5.89
C PRO A 43 12.76 20.59 4.63
N LEU A 44 11.97 20.59 3.56
CA LEU A 44 12.40 20.05 2.28
C LEU A 44 13.37 21.02 1.58
N PRO A 45 14.39 20.53 0.85
CA PRO A 45 15.24 21.38 0.01
C PRO A 45 14.39 22.21 -0.95
N SER A 46 14.77 23.43 -1.31
CA SER A 46 14.02 24.21 -2.31
C SER A 46 14.06 23.50 -3.68
N LEU A 47 12.95 23.58 -4.42
CA LEU A 47 12.97 23.28 -5.85
C LEU A 47 13.88 24.29 -6.55
N ASN A 48 14.61 23.86 -7.60
CA ASN A 48 15.19 24.82 -8.52
C ASN A 48 14.04 25.57 -9.21
N GLU A 49 14.14 26.89 -9.32
CA GLU A 49 13.05 27.74 -9.85
C GLU A 49 12.61 27.32 -11.26
N ASP A 50 13.49 26.64 -12.01
CA ASP A 50 13.28 26.20 -13.39
C ASP A 50 12.73 24.77 -13.53
N THR A 51 12.65 23.97 -12.45
CA THR A 51 12.25 22.55 -12.53
C THR A 51 10.90 22.29 -11.87
N CYS A 52 9.97 21.69 -12.61
CA CYS A 52 8.72 21.20 -12.05
C CYS A 52 8.89 19.82 -11.39
N ILE A 53 7.97 19.47 -10.48
CA ILE A 53 7.98 18.20 -9.73
C ILE A 53 7.90 16.99 -10.68
N GLU A 54 7.17 17.12 -11.77
CA GLU A 54 7.07 16.12 -12.82
C GLU A 54 8.44 15.78 -13.43
N GLU A 55 9.27 16.81 -13.64
CA GLU A 55 10.62 16.64 -14.19
C GLU A 55 11.56 15.99 -13.16
N GLU A 56 11.49 16.37 -11.88
CA GLU A 56 12.24 15.70 -10.81
C GLU A 56 11.87 14.20 -10.71
N LEU A 57 10.59 13.86 -10.88
CA LEU A 57 10.14 12.46 -10.92
C LEU A 57 10.70 11.69 -12.12
N ARG A 58 10.71 12.30 -13.30
CA ARG A 58 11.29 11.69 -14.50
C ARG A 58 12.79 11.52 -14.35
N GLN A 59 13.50 12.51 -13.81
CA GLN A 59 14.93 12.43 -13.55
C GLN A 59 15.26 11.33 -12.54
N LEU A 60 14.49 11.22 -11.45
CA LEU A 60 14.61 10.12 -10.50
C LEU A 60 14.43 8.78 -11.22
N LEU A 61 13.37 8.60 -12.01
CA LEU A 61 13.14 7.35 -12.75
C LEU A 61 14.26 7.03 -13.74
N ALA A 62 14.75 8.03 -14.48
CA ALA A 62 15.83 7.88 -15.45
C ALA A 62 17.16 7.49 -14.79
N SER A 63 17.37 7.87 -13.52
CA SER A 63 18.55 7.49 -12.74
C SER A 63 18.54 6.02 -12.28
N LEU A 64 17.38 5.37 -12.24
CA LEU A 64 17.27 4.00 -11.76
C LEU A 64 17.79 2.99 -12.79
N PRO A 65 18.29 1.82 -12.36
CA PRO A 65 18.78 0.79 -13.27
C PRO A 65 17.69 0.37 -14.28
N GLN A 66 18.05 0.35 -15.56
CA GLN A 66 17.13 0.04 -16.68
C GLN A 66 17.37 -1.34 -17.32
N THR A 67 18.49 -1.98 -16.99
CA THR A 67 18.90 -3.28 -17.53
C THR A 67 18.41 -4.43 -16.65
N GLU A 68 18.21 -5.62 -17.24
CA GLU A 68 17.82 -6.85 -16.51
C GLU A 68 16.48 -6.77 -15.77
N LEU A 69 15.59 -5.88 -16.22
CA LEU A 69 14.27 -5.69 -15.64
C LEU A 69 13.21 -6.63 -16.26
N ASP A 70 12.19 -6.97 -15.47
CA ASP A 70 10.95 -7.58 -15.96
C ASP A 70 10.30 -6.65 -17.00
N GLU A 71 9.75 -7.24 -18.06
CA GLU A 71 9.15 -6.54 -19.21
C GLU A 71 8.12 -5.47 -18.77
N CYS A 72 7.41 -5.71 -17.67
CA CYS A 72 6.45 -4.75 -17.17
C CYS A 72 7.09 -3.54 -16.49
N ILE A 73 8.21 -3.71 -15.80
CA ILE A 73 8.95 -2.58 -15.22
C ILE A 73 9.49 -1.72 -16.36
N GLN A 74 10.05 -2.34 -17.41
CA GLN A 74 10.51 -1.63 -18.61
C GLN A 74 9.36 -0.89 -19.30
N TYR A 75 8.19 -1.52 -19.43
CA TYR A 75 7.00 -0.89 -20.01
C TYR A 75 6.56 0.35 -19.22
N PHE A 76 6.37 0.25 -17.90
CA PHE A 76 5.94 1.38 -17.09
C PHE A 76 6.96 2.52 -17.08
N THR A 77 8.25 2.18 -17.05
CA THR A 77 9.32 3.18 -17.06
C THR A 77 9.42 3.87 -18.41
N SER A 78 9.33 3.10 -19.50
CA SER A 78 9.28 3.68 -20.85
C SER A 78 8.07 4.61 -20.98
N LEU A 79 6.87 4.16 -20.58
CA LEU A 79 5.66 4.97 -20.63
C LEU A 79 5.80 6.30 -19.85
N ALA A 80 6.43 6.27 -18.68
CA ALA A 80 6.67 7.47 -17.87
C ALA A 80 7.69 8.44 -18.49
N LEU A 81 8.71 7.90 -19.18
CA LEU A 81 9.82 8.68 -19.76
C LEU A 81 9.61 9.12 -21.21
N SER A 82 8.89 8.33 -22.02
CA SER A 82 8.85 8.49 -23.49
C SER A 82 7.67 9.31 -24.02
N GLU A 83 6.55 9.36 -23.29
CA GLU A 83 5.32 9.90 -23.85
C GLU A 83 5.13 11.37 -23.49
N SER A 84 5.13 12.23 -24.53
CA SER A 84 4.61 13.60 -24.42
C SER A 84 3.18 13.54 -23.89
N SER A 85 2.76 14.59 -23.20
CA SER A 85 1.42 14.76 -22.63
C SER A 85 0.30 14.27 -23.58
N GLN A 86 0.40 14.53 -24.88
CA GLN A 86 -0.59 14.14 -25.89
C GLN A 86 -0.77 12.62 -26.07
N SER A 87 0.27 11.80 -25.94
CA SER A 87 0.17 10.33 -26.14
C SER A 87 -0.50 9.61 -24.96
N LEU A 88 -0.29 10.12 -23.75
CA LEU A 88 -0.92 9.63 -22.51
C LEU A 88 -2.46 9.80 -22.52
N ALA A 89 -2.96 10.82 -23.22
CA ALA A 89 -4.39 11.04 -23.43
C ALA A 89 -5.01 9.98 -24.38
N ALA A 90 -4.28 9.57 -25.42
CA ALA A 90 -4.73 8.55 -26.37
C ALA A 90 -4.85 7.16 -25.69
N GLN A 91 -3.94 6.81 -24.78
CA GLN A 91 -4.04 5.56 -24.02
C GLN A 91 -5.20 5.55 -23.00
N LYS A 92 -5.61 6.70 -22.46
CA LYS A 92 -6.81 6.81 -21.61
C LYS A 92 -8.13 6.77 -22.40
N GLY A 93 -8.12 7.22 -23.66
CA GLY A 93 -9.33 7.43 -24.45
C GLY A 93 -10.01 6.15 -24.92
N GLY A 94 -9.26 5.05 -25.11
CA GLY A 94 -9.77 3.83 -25.73
C GLY A 94 -10.20 4.06 -27.19
N LEU A 95 -9.88 3.15 -28.09
CA LEU A 95 -10.39 3.20 -29.46
C LEU A 95 -11.80 2.61 -29.48
N TRP A 96 -12.83 3.46 -29.51
CA TRP A 96 -14.22 3.01 -29.64
C TRP A 96 -14.51 2.64 -31.11
N CYS A 97 -14.43 1.36 -31.44
CA CYS A 97 -14.77 0.85 -32.78
C CYS A 97 -16.25 0.43 -32.85
N PHE A 98 -17.15 1.38 -33.12
CA PHE A 98 -18.49 1.06 -33.63
C PHE A 98 -18.45 0.99 -35.16
N GLY A 99 -18.22 -0.20 -35.73
CA GLY A 99 -18.62 -0.55 -37.11
C GLY A 99 -18.18 0.37 -38.26
N GLY A 100 -17.05 1.08 -38.14
CA GLY A 100 -16.49 1.96 -39.17
C GLY A 100 -15.10 2.47 -38.78
N ASN A 101 -14.39 3.12 -39.71
CA ASN A 101 -13.02 3.63 -39.51
C ASN A 101 -12.91 4.39 -38.18
N GLY A 102 -12.20 3.79 -37.22
CA GLY A 102 -12.04 4.33 -35.88
C GLY A 102 -11.33 5.68 -35.95
N LEU A 103 -12.04 6.74 -35.56
CA LEU A 103 -11.44 8.05 -35.33
C LEU A 103 -10.98 8.10 -33.86
N PRO A 104 -9.71 8.40 -33.57
CA PRO A 104 -9.26 8.67 -32.21
C PRO A 104 -10.03 9.90 -31.68
N TYR A 105 -10.85 9.73 -30.65
CA TYR A 105 -11.55 10.84 -29.98
C TYR A 105 -10.60 11.68 -29.09
N ALA A 106 -9.31 11.75 -29.43
CA ALA A 106 -8.28 12.43 -28.64
C ALA A 106 -7.78 13.74 -29.28
N GLU A 107 -8.41 14.24 -30.34
CA GLU A 107 -8.06 15.53 -30.97
C GLU A 107 -8.82 16.71 -30.34
N SER A 108 -8.83 16.79 -29.00
CA SER A 108 -9.20 18.02 -28.29
C SER A 108 -7.99 18.48 -27.50
N PHE A 109 -7.22 19.36 -28.15
CA PHE A 109 -5.99 19.99 -27.66
C PHE A 109 -6.11 20.48 -26.21
N GLY A 110 -5.44 19.77 -25.31
CA GLY A 110 -5.13 20.22 -23.95
C GLY A 110 -3.87 19.51 -23.48
N GLU A 111 -2.97 20.22 -22.81
CA GLU A 111 -1.86 19.59 -22.09
C GLU A 111 -2.45 18.56 -21.10
N VAL A 112 -1.91 17.35 -21.09
CA VAL A 112 -2.29 16.37 -20.06
C VAL A 112 -1.97 16.96 -18.69
N PRO A 113 -2.93 16.92 -17.74
CA PRO A 113 -2.70 17.48 -16.41
C PRO A 113 -1.45 16.88 -15.79
N SER A 114 -0.57 17.70 -15.21
CA SER A 114 0.69 17.25 -14.58
C SER A 114 0.48 16.08 -13.59
N ALA A 115 -0.63 16.10 -12.84
CA ALA A 115 -1.06 15.01 -11.96
C ALA A 115 -1.23 13.62 -12.64
N THR A 116 -1.46 13.59 -13.96
CA THR A 116 -1.50 12.35 -14.73
C THR A 116 -0.10 11.82 -15.00
N VAL A 117 0.86 12.68 -15.35
CA VAL A 117 2.26 12.25 -15.56
C VAL A 117 2.88 11.78 -14.25
N GLU A 118 2.68 12.53 -13.18
CA GLU A 118 3.11 12.13 -11.84
C GLU A 118 2.57 10.75 -11.46
N MET A 119 1.32 10.44 -11.82
CA MET A 119 0.74 9.11 -11.60
C MET A 119 1.52 8.01 -12.32
N PHE A 120 1.83 8.19 -13.61
CA PHE A 120 2.59 7.20 -14.39
C PHE A 120 3.99 7.01 -13.82
N CYS A 121 4.65 8.10 -13.43
CA CYS A 121 5.95 8.03 -12.78
C CYS A 121 5.88 7.27 -11.46
N LEU A 122 4.86 7.55 -10.62
CA LEU A 122 4.65 6.84 -9.36
C LEU A 122 4.29 5.36 -9.57
N GLU A 123 3.56 5.00 -10.63
CA GLU A 123 3.28 3.61 -10.98
C GLU A 123 4.56 2.85 -11.35
N ALA A 124 5.46 3.47 -12.12
CA ALA A 124 6.79 2.94 -12.40
C ALA A 124 7.64 2.83 -11.13
N LEU A 125 7.69 3.89 -10.30
CA LEU A 125 8.45 3.89 -9.05
C LEU A 125 7.98 2.84 -8.06
N VAL A 126 6.67 2.56 -8.00
CA VAL A 126 6.14 1.44 -7.21
C VAL A 126 6.81 0.14 -7.66
N LYS A 127 6.93 -0.11 -8.96
CA LYS A 127 7.56 -1.31 -9.50
C LYS A 127 9.06 -1.36 -9.23
N HIS A 128 9.77 -0.25 -9.39
CA HIS A 128 11.18 -0.19 -9.02
C HIS A 128 11.39 -0.42 -7.52
N SER A 129 10.53 0.13 -6.66
CA SER A 129 10.65 -0.04 -5.20
C SER A 129 10.40 -1.47 -4.71
N GLU A 130 9.84 -2.36 -5.54
CA GLU A 130 9.75 -3.79 -5.21
C GLU A 130 11.15 -4.47 -5.24
N ILE A 131 12.16 -3.82 -5.84
CA ILE A 131 13.54 -4.32 -5.97
C ILE A 131 14.44 -3.64 -4.91
N PRO A 132 15.07 -4.40 -3.99
CA PRO A 132 15.87 -3.83 -2.91
C PRO A 132 16.97 -2.86 -3.35
N THR A 133 17.76 -3.22 -4.36
CA THR A 133 18.87 -2.38 -4.86
C THR A 133 18.37 -1.07 -5.47
N HIS A 134 17.16 -1.06 -6.04
CA HIS A 134 16.57 0.17 -6.56
C HIS A 134 16.07 1.09 -5.45
N CYS A 135 15.65 0.55 -4.30
CA CYS A 135 15.32 1.38 -3.14
C CYS A 135 16.54 2.18 -2.66
N ASP A 136 17.74 1.60 -2.76
CA ASP A 136 18.99 2.29 -2.43
C ASP A 136 19.23 3.46 -3.38
N GLU A 137 19.06 3.24 -4.69
CA GLU A 137 19.16 4.31 -5.69
C GLU A 137 18.06 5.38 -5.51
N ILE A 138 16.82 4.98 -5.18
CA ILE A 138 15.74 5.93 -4.88
C ILE A 138 16.10 6.81 -3.68
N GLU A 139 16.69 6.24 -2.64
CA GLU A 139 17.12 7.00 -1.46
C GLU A 139 18.30 7.92 -1.78
N ALA A 140 19.33 7.40 -2.45
CA ALA A 140 20.54 8.15 -2.84
C ALA A 140 20.23 9.36 -3.73
N ASN A 141 19.19 9.27 -4.56
CA ASN A 141 18.74 10.35 -5.44
C ASN A 141 17.66 11.25 -4.82
N GLY A 142 17.50 11.24 -3.48
CA GLY A 142 16.59 12.16 -2.77
C GLY A 142 15.10 11.81 -2.90
N GLY A 143 14.79 10.56 -3.26
CA GLY A 143 13.41 10.11 -3.50
C GLY A 143 12.51 10.25 -2.27
N LEU A 144 13.03 10.11 -1.04
CA LEU A 144 12.24 10.28 0.18
C LEU A 144 11.68 11.71 0.31
N GLN A 145 12.48 12.72 -0.02
CA GLN A 145 12.11 14.14 0.03
C GLN A 145 11.14 14.49 -1.10
N LEU A 146 11.39 13.98 -2.31
CA LEU A 146 10.51 14.18 -3.46
C LEU A 146 9.12 13.57 -3.21
N LEU A 147 9.07 12.34 -2.70
CA LEU A 147 7.82 11.67 -2.35
C LEU A 147 7.06 12.41 -1.24
N GLN A 148 7.76 13.01 -0.28
CA GLN A 148 7.13 13.81 0.78
C GLN A 148 6.53 15.11 0.22
N ARG A 149 7.23 15.78 -0.71
CA ARG A 149 6.70 16.94 -1.43
C ARG A 149 5.41 16.61 -2.17
N LEU A 150 5.41 15.53 -2.95
CA LEU A 150 4.22 15.04 -3.66
C LEU A 150 3.08 14.67 -2.70
N TYR A 151 3.41 14.05 -1.56
CA TYR A 151 2.42 13.72 -0.54
C TYR A 151 1.73 14.97 0.00
N GLN A 152 2.49 16.05 0.22
CA GLN A 152 1.96 17.33 0.69
C GLN A 152 1.15 18.07 -0.38
N LEU A 153 1.59 18.03 -1.65
CA LEU A 153 0.92 18.71 -2.76
C LEU A 153 -0.41 18.05 -3.14
N HIS A 154 -0.48 16.72 -3.06
CA HIS A 154 -1.62 15.93 -3.54
C HIS A 154 -2.44 15.28 -2.42
N LYS A 155 -2.64 15.96 -1.28
CA LYS A 155 -3.42 15.44 -0.14
C LYS A 155 -4.83 14.99 -0.54
N ASP A 156 -5.42 15.66 -1.52
CA ASP A 156 -6.77 15.38 -2.01
C ASP A 156 -6.83 14.35 -3.15
N CYS A 157 -5.70 13.74 -3.54
CA CYS A 157 -5.65 12.71 -4.58
C CYS A 157 -5.30 11.34 -3.98
N PRO A 158 -6.30 10.52 -3.56
CA PRO A 158 -6.05 9.22 -2.94
C PRO A 158 -5.19 8.27 -3.77
N LYS A 159 -5.23 8.37 -5.11
CA LYS A 159 -4.42 7.52 -6.00
C LYS A 159 -2.93 7.82 -5.87
N ILE A 160 -2.55 9.11 -5.83
CA ILE A 160 -1.16 9.55 -5.65
C ILE A 160 -0.68 9.16 -4.25
N GLN A 161 -1.46 9.53 -3.22
CA GLN A 161 -1.17 9.19 -1.82
C GLN A 161 -0.92 7.70 -1.62
N ARG A 162 -1.77 6.85 -2.23
CA ARG A 162 -1.62 5.40 -2.21
C ARG A 162 -0.32 4.92 -2.84
N ASN A 163 0.03 5.41 -4.03
CA ASN A 163 1.27 4.96 -4.70
C ASN A 163 2.51 5.40 -3.92
N ILE A 164 2.52 6.61 -3.35
CA ILE A 164 3.59 7.09 -2.47
C ILE A 164 3.74 6.17 -1.26
N MET A 165 2.64 5.88 -0.55
CA MET A 165 2.67 5.01 0.63
C MET A 165 3.10 3.58 0.29
N ARG A 166 2.81 3.08 -0.91
CA ARG A 166 3.31 1.78 -1.40
C ARG A 166 4.82 1.80 -1.58
N ILE A 167 5.38 2.86 -2.17
CA ILE A 167 6.83 3.02 -2.35
C ILE A 167 7.53 3.04 -0.99
N ILE A 168 7.08 3.88 -0.06
CA ILE A 168 7.65 3.94 1.31
C ILE A 168 7.51 2.59 2.03
N GLY A 169 6.37 1.92 1.90
CA GLY A 169 6.14 0.59 2.48
C GLY A 169 7.03 -0.50 1.92
N ASN A 170 7.44 -0.38 0.65
CA ASN A 170 8.41 -1.27 0.02
C ASN A 170 9.84 -0.96 0.47
N MET A 171 10.24 0.31 0.50
CA MET A 171 11.54 0.74 1.04
C MET A 171 11.72 0.30 2.50
N ALA A 172 10.65 0.33 3.31
CA ALA A 172 10.66 -0.13 4.70
C ALA A 172 10.94 -1.64 4.87
N LEU A 173 10.93 -2.45 3.80
CA LEU A 173 11.38 -3.86 3.88
C LEU A 173 12.90 -3.98 4.02
N ASN A 174 13.63 -2.94 3.63
CA ASN A 174 15.08 -2.84 3.68
C ASN A 174 15.51 -2.19 5.00
N GLU A 175 16.06 -2.99 5.91
CA GLU A 175 16.35 -2.60 7.29
C GLU A 175 17.42 -1.51 7.40
N HIS A 176 18.37 -1.48 6.46
CA HIS A 176 19.39 -0.44 6.40
C HIS A 176 18.84 0.94 6.02
N LEU A 177 17.69 1.01 5.34
CA LEU A 177 17.00 2.26 5.02
C LEU A 177 16.10 2.78 6.16
N HIS A 178 15.95 2.04 7.26
CA HIS A 178 15.05 2.44 8.34
C HIS A 178 15.47 3.77 8.97
N SER A 179 16.78 3.98 9.13
CA SER A 179 17.27 5.24 9.68
C SER A 179 16.94 6.41 8.75
N THR A 180 17.17 6.30 7.45
CA THR A 180 16.93 7.38 6.49
C THR A 180 15.44 7.71 6.37
N ILE A 181 14.57 6.69 6.34
CA ILE A 181 13.10 6.85 6.36
C ILE A 181 12.63 7.59 7.63
N VAL A 182 13.19 7.25 8.80
CA VAL A 182 12.80 7.90 10.05
C VAL A 182 13.29 9.35 10.08
N HIS A 183 14.57 9.60 9.75
CA HIS A 183 15.16 10.93 9.79
C HIS A 183 14.54 11.88 8.75
N SER A 184 14.01 11.38 7.63
CA SER A 184 13.28 12.20 6.66
C SER A 184 11.85 12.56 7.10
N GLY A 185 11.41 12.15 8.30
CA GLY A 185 10.13 12.52 8.89
C GLY A 185 8.94 11.65 8.46
N TRP A 186 9.15 10.52 7.77
CA TRP A 186 8.04 9.67 7.33
C TRP A 186 7.26 9.05 8.50
N VAL A 187 7.89 8.78 9.64
CA VAL A 187 7.17 8.20 10.80
C VAL A 187 6.08 9.13 11.31
N SER A 188 6.31 10.46 11.30
CA SER A 188 5.28 11.44 11.68
C SER A 188 4.08 11.41 10.73
N ILE A 189 4.35 11.34 9.42
CA ILE A 189 3.32 11.22 8.37
C ILE A 189 2.54 9.91 8.52
N LEU A 190 3.24 8.80 8.78
CA LEU A 190 2.65 7.49 8.96
C LEU A 190 1.79 7.42 10.24
N ALA A 191 2.24 8.06 11.33
CA ALA A 191 1.48 8.12 12.58
C ALA A 191 0.17 8.90 12.43
N GLU A 192 0.16 9.97 11.63
CA GLU A 192 -1.05 10.68 11.24
C GLU A 192 -1.94 9.81 10.34
N ALA A 193 -1.37 9.21 9.29
CA ALA A 193 -2.08 8.35 8.34
C ALA A 193 -2.73 7.12 9.00
N MET A 194 -2.13 6.57 10.06
CA MET A 194 -2.70 5.50 10.89
C MET A 194 -4.06 5.87 11.50
N LYS A 195 -4.29 7.16 11.76
CA LYS A 195 -5.53 7.70 12.32
C LYS A 195 -6.54 8.12 11.25
N SER A 196 -6.19 8.01 9.97
CA SER A 196 -7.09 8.36 8.86
C SER A 196 -8.35 7.49 8.88
N PRO A 197 -9.54 8.08 8.65
CA PRO A 197 -10.78 7.31 8.47
C PRO A 197 -10.76 6.51 7.15
N ARG A 198 -9.86 6.85 6.22
CA ARG A 198 -9.71 6.14 4.96
C ARG A 198 -8.90 4.86 5.18
N ILE A 199 -9.58 3.72 5.13
CA ILE A 199 -8.96 2.44 5.44
C ILE A 199 -7.71 2.12 4.60
N MET A 200 -7.70 2.48 3.32
CA MET A 200 -6.54 2.21 2.46
C MET A 200 -5.30 2.94 2.98
N GLU A 201 -5.43 4.22 3.31
CA GLU A 201 -4.36 5.06 3.84
C GLU A 201 -3.84 4.50 5.17
N ALA A 202 -4.74 4.26 6.13
CA ALA A 202 -4.38 3.68 7.43
C ALA A 202 -3.75 2.28 7.31
N SER A 203 -4.17 1.47 6.33
CA SER A 203 -3.63 0.11 6.15
C SER A 203 -2.25 0.11 5.48
N HIS A 204 -2.00 1.02 4.54
CA HIS A 204 -0.64 1.22 4.03
C HIS A 204 0.28 1.76 5.12
N ALA A 205 -0.18 2.73 5.93
CA ALA A 205 0.60 3.23 7.05
C ALA A 205 0.93 2.13 8.06
N ALA A 206 -0.06 1.30 8.41
CA ALA A 206 0.13 0.14 9.29
C ALA A 206 1.15 -0.86 8.74
N ARG A 207 1.08 -1.16 7.44
CA ARG A 207 2.04 -2.03 6.74
C ARG A 207 3.46 -1.46 6.85
N THR A 208 3.64 -0.19 6.53
CA THR A 208 4.95 0.48 6.56
C THR A 208 5.53 0.50 7.98
N LEU A 209 4.74 0.92 8.97
CA LEU A 209 5.18 0.94 10.37
C LEU A 209 5.50 -0.47 10.90
N ALA A 210 4.71 -1.48 10.52
CA ALA A 210 5.02 -2.87 10.87
C ALA A 210 6.35 -3.32 10.26
N ASN A 211 6.67 -2.92 9.03
CA ASN A 211 7.95 -3.22 8.39
C ASN A 211 9.13 -2.48 9.05
N LEU A 212 8.93 -1.24 9.50
CA LEU A 212 9.94 -0.49 10.26
C LEU A 212 10.20 -1.07 11.67
N ASP A 213 9.21 -1.72 12.27
CA ASP A 213 9.29 -2.22 13.65
C ASP A 213 9.98 -3.59 13.76
N ARG A 214 11.32 -3.61 13.68
CA ARG A 214 12.13 -4.83 13.86
C ARG A 214 12.31 -5.26 15.32
N GLU A 215 11.86 -4.45 16.27
CA GLU A 215 11.89 -4.78 17.70
C GLU A 215 10.80 -5.79 18.04
N THR A 216 9.59 -5.59 17.51
CA THR A 216 8.44 -6.44 17.83
C THR A 216 7.98 -7.34 16.69
N MET A 217 8.33 -7.03 15.44
CA MET A 217 7.93 -7.82 14.27
C MET A 217 9.15 -8.47 13.63
N ARG A 218 9.02 -9.76 13.31
CA ARG A 218 10.00 -10.48 12.48
C ARG A 218 9.50 -10.61 11.05
N GLU A 219 8.19 -10.64 10.90
CA GLU A 219 7.47 -10.76 9.65
C GLU A 219 7.70 -9.53 8.76
N LYS A 220 7.70 -9.78 7.44
CA LYS A 220 7.84 -8.76 6.41
C LYS A 220 6.60 -8.76 5.53
N TYR A 221 5.89 -7.63 5.51
CA TYR A 221 4.66 -7.45 4.76
C TYR A 221 4.98 -6.82 3.40
N GLN A 222 5.12 -7.67 2.38
CA GLN A 222 5.33 -7.25 1.00
C GLN A 222 4.09 -6.56 0.41
N ASP A 223 4.25 -5.88 -0.73
CA ASP A 223 3.14 -5.13 -1.32
C ASP A 223 1.97 -6.04 -1.70
N GLY A 224 0.76 -5.57 -1.38
CA GLY A 224 -0.47 -6.34 -1.46
C GLY A 224 -0.75 -7.25 -0.26
N VAL A 225 0.12 -7.33 0.76
CA VAL A 225 -0.18 -8.06 2.01
C VAL A 225 -0.43 -7.06 3.15
N TYR A 226 -1.69 -6.90 3.55
CA TYR A 226 -2.11 -5.89 4.52
C TYR A 226 -2.52 -6.51 5.85
N VAL A 227 -1.83 -6.14 6.93
CA VAL A 227 -2.23 -6.48 8.30
C VAL A 227 -3.39 -5.58 8.74
N LEU A 228 -4.58 -6.17 8.88
CA LEU A 228 -5.77 -5.49 9.39
C LEU A 228 -5.84 -5.51 10.91
N HIS A 229 -5.30 -6.56 11.54
CA HIS A 229 -5.22 -6.70 13.00
C HIS A 229 -4.11 -7.70 13.39
N PRO A 230 -3.32 -7.44 14.44
CA PRO A 230 -3.19 -6.16 15.14
C PRO A 230 -2.34 -5.17 14.32
N GLN A 231 -2.81 -3.91 14.20
CA GLN A 231 -2.01 -2.84 13.58
C GLN A 231 -1.03 -2.21 14.58
N TYR A 232 -1.43 -2.18 15.86
CA TYR A 232 -0.66 -1.67 16.99
C TYR A 232 0.16 -2.77 17.67
N ARG A 233 1.22 -2.40 18.39
CA ARG A 233 1.97 -3.30 19.28
C ARG A 233 1.01 -3.88 20.31
N THR A 234 1.10 -5.19 20.52
CA THR A 234 0.31 -5.90 21.53
C THR A 234 1.14 -7.00 22.16
N SER A 235 0.96 -7.23 23.46
CA SER A 235 1.51 -8.39 24.17
C SER A 235 0.60 -9.61 24.07
N GLN A 236 -0.61 -9.45 23.51
CA GLN A 236 -1.56 -10.54 23.38
C GLN A 236 -1.03 -11.59 22.38
N PRO A 237 -0.98 -12.88 22.78
CA PRO A 237 -0.50 -13.92 21.88
C PRO A 237 -1.49 -14.15 20.73
N ILE A 238 -0.97 -14.17 19.51
CA ILE A 238 -1.72 -14.49 18.30
C ILE A 238 -1.89 -16.00 18.18
N LYS A 239 -3.14 -16.48 18.24
CA LYS A 239 -3.49 -17.90 18.23
C LYS A 239 -3.67 -18.49 16.82
N ALA A 240 -4.09 -17.68 15.85
CA ALA A 240 -4.32 -18.12 14.48
C ALA A 240 -4.26 -16.93 13.50
N ASP A 241 -4.02 -17.24 12.23
CA ASP A 241 -4.11 -16.29 11.11
C ASP A 241 -5.47 -16.45 10.42
N VAL A 242 -6.09 -15.34 10.04
CA VAL A 242 -7.24 -15.31 9.13
C VAL A 242 -6.85 -14.53 7.89
N LEU A 243 -6.88 -15.20 6.74
CA LEU A 243 -6.51 -14.62 5.46
C LEU A 243 -7.74 -14.36 4.61
N PHE A 244 -7.92 -13.10 4.24
CA PHE A 244 -8.98 -12.60 3.39
C PHE A 244 -8.48 -12.43 1.95
N ILE A 245 -9.05 -13.20 1.03
CA ILE A 245 -8.65 -13.25 -0.39
C ILE A 245 -9.84 -12.82 -1.26
N HIS A 246 -9.73 -11.64 -1.86
CA HIS A 246 -10.83 -11.11 -2.66
C HIS A 246 -11.06 -11.91 -3.95
N GLY A 247 -12.24 -11.71 -4.56
CA GLY A 247 -12.59 -12.28 -5.85
C GLY A 247 -12.34 -11.34 -7.02
N LEU A 248 -12.91 -11.71 -8.16
CA LEU A 248 -12.84 -10.96 -9.42
C LEU A 248 -13.46 -9.56 -9.28
N MET A 249 -12.84 -8.55 -9.90
CA MET A 249 -13.25 -7.13 -9.81
C MET A 249 -13.32 -6.56 -8.37
N GLY A 250 -12.79 -7.32 -7.41
CA GLY A 250 -12.63 -6.98 -6.01
C GLY A 250 -11.30 -6.29 -5.73
N ALA A 251 -11.07 -6.01 -4.45
CA ALA A 251 -9.80 -5.55 -3.91
C ALA A 251 -9.75 -5.83 -2.40
N ALA A 252 -8.57 -5.81 -1.79
CA ALA A 252 -8.34 -6.12 -0.38
C ALA A 252 -9.25 -5.36 0.59
N PHE A 253 -9.64 -4.13 0.25
CA PHE A 253 -10.53 -3.29 1.08
C PHE A 253 -11.91 -3.06 0.45
N LYS A 254 -12.09 -3.46 -0.82
CA LYS A 254 -13.35 -3.29 -1.55
C LYS A 254 -14.29 -4.46 -1.31
N THR A 255 -13.76 -5.68 -1.23
CA THR A 255 -14.60 -6.89 -1.14
C THR A 255 -15.20 -7.10 0.24
N TRP A 256 -14.49 -6.69 1.29
CA TRP A 256 -14.85 -7.00 2.68
C TRP A 256 -15.46 -5.80 3.41
N ARG A 257 -16.34 -5.06 2.74
CA ARG A 257 -16.98 -3.85 3.27
C ARG A 257 -18.50 -3.93 3.23
N GLN A 258 -19.15 -3.13 4.08
CA GLN A 258 -20.59 -2.90 4.00
C GLN A 258 -20.92 -2.11 2.72
N GLN A 259 -22.09 -2.35 2.12
CA GLN A 259 -22.52 -1.62 0.93
C GLN A 259 -22.59 -0.12 1.23
N ASP A 260 -22.03 0.69 0.33
CA ASP A 260 -22.01 2.14 0.47
C ASP A 260 -23.46 2.65 0.55
N ASN A 261 -23.83 3.35 1.62
CA ASN A 261 -25.15 3.97 1.75
C ASN A 261 -25.13 5.31 1.00
N GLU A 262 -25.95 5.45 -0.04
CA GLU A 262 -26.06 6.67 -0.85
C GLU A 262 -26.41 7.92 0.00
N GLN A 263 -27.08 7.74 1.15
CA GLN A 263 -27.44 8.83 2.06
C GLN A 263 -26.25 9.42 2.85
N LEU A 264 -25.16 8.66 3.05
CA LEU A 264 -23.96 9.11 3.79
C LEU A 264 -23.01 9.97 2.95
N LEU A 265 -23.28 10.13 1.64
CA LEU A 265 -22.46 10.94 0.73
C LEU A 265 -22.78 12.44 0.79
N THR A 266 -23.91 12.83 1.41
CA THR A 266 -24.42 14.21 1.41
C THR A 266 -24.25 14.91 2.76
N GLU A 267 -24.12 14.17 3.87
CA GLU A 267 -23.98 14.74 5.20
C GLU A 267 -22.55 14.52 5.71
N LYS A 268 -21.87 15.65 6.03
CA LYS A 268 -20.59 15.66 6.74
C LYS A 268 -20.67 14.68 7.92
N ILE A 269 -19.74 13.72 7.91
CA ILE A 269 -19.52 12.69 8.93
C ILE A 269 -19.71 13.30 10.33
N LEU A 270 -20.90 13.08 10.92
CA LEU A 270 -21.11 13.23 12.35
C LEU A 270 -20.64 11.93 13.00
N GLU A 271 -19.87 12.08 14.07
CA GLU A 271 -18.98 11.09 14.70
C GLU A 271 -19.67 9.90 15.39
N ASP A 272 -20.93 9.57 15.08
CA ASP A 272 -21.70 8.59 15.86
C ASP A 272 -22.61 7.67 15.02
N ASP A 273 -22.05 6.92 14.07
CA ASP A 273 -22.71 5.69 13.63
C ASP A 273 -21.75 4.50 13.76
N ALA A 274 -21.62 3.98 14.99
CA ALA A 274 -20.93 2.74 15.32
C ALA A 274 -21.43 1.50 14.52
N ARG A 275 -22.46 1.66 13.69
CA ARG A 275 -23.07 0.62 12.86
C ARG A 275 -22.47 0.50 11.45
N TYR A 276 -21.83 1.54 10.92
CA TYR A 276 -21.26 1.49 9.57
C TYR A 276 -19.78 1.09 9.59
N THR A 277 -19.37 0.14 8.74
CA THR A 277 -17.97 -0.26 8.62
C THR A 277 -17.47 -0.27 7.17
N THR A 278 -16.34 0.41 6.95
CA THR A 278 -15.62 0.39 5.66
C THR A 278 -14.84 -0.91 5.45
N CYS A 279 -14.69 -1.75 6.49
CA CYS A 279 -14.08 -3.08 6.41
C CYS A 279 -14.42 -3.92 7.65
N TRP A 280 -15.37 -4.83 7.54
CA TRP A 280 -15.84 -5.60 8.69
C TRP A 280 -14.77 -6.52 9.31
N PRO A 281 -13.79 -7.10 8.58
CA PRO A 281 -12.72 -7.87 9.21
C PRO A 281 -11.85 -7.02 10.15
N LYS A 282 -11.57 -5.77 9.78
CA LYS A 282 -10.80 -4.84 10.62
C LYS A 282 -11.61 -4.33 11.81
N THR A 283 -12.91 -4.08 11.64
CA THR A 283 -13.72 -3.42 12.67
C THR A 283 -14.38 -4.40 13.63
N TRP A 284 -15.10 -5.40 13.12
CA TRP A 284 -15.91 -6.30 13.94
C TRP A 284 -15.11 -7.55 14.34
N LEU A 285 -14.51 -8.25 13.37
CA LEU A 285 -13.79 -9.49 13.65
C LEU A 285 -12.58 -9.26 14.56
N ALA A 286 -11.82 -8.18 14.35
CA ALA A 286 -10.70 -7.82 15.22
C ALA A 286 -11.11 -7.55 16.68
N ARG A 287 -12.28 -6.92 16.88
CA ARG A 287 -12.82 -6.62 18.22
C ARG A 287 -13.32 -7.89 18.90
N ASP A 288 -14.04 -8.72 18.17
CA ASP A 288 -14.69 -9.91 18.72
C ASP A 288 -13.67 -11.04 18.94
N CYS A 289 -12.61 -11.08 18.15
CA CYS A 289 -11.55 -12.09 18.21
C CYS A 289 -10.14 -11.45 18.26
N PRO A 290 -9.76 -10.79 19.37
CA PRO A 290 -8.53 -10.00 19.44
C PRO A 290 -7.24 -10.83 19.42
N ALA A 291 -7.33 -12.15 19.67
CA ALA A 291 -6.20 -13.07 19.58
C ALA A 291 -5.93 -13.60 18.15
N LEU A 292 -6.65 -13.12 17.13
CA LEU A 292 -6.39 -13.44 15.73
C LEU A 292 -5.41 -12.44 15.12
N ARG A 293 -4.65 -12.88 14.12
CA ARG A 293 -4.02 -11.98 13.17
C ARG A 293 -4.83 -12.00 11.88
N ILE A 294 -5.31 -10.85 11.45
CA ILE A 294 -6.17 -10.71 10.29
C ILE A 294 -5.36 -10.05 9.18
N ILE A 295 -5.26 -10.74 8.05
CA ILE A 295 -4.50 -10.28 6.88
C ILE A 295 -5.46 -10.24 5.69
N SER A 296 -5.45 -9.12 4.96
CA SER A 296 -6.10 -9.01 3.67
C SER A 296 -5.05 -8.98 2.56
N VAL A 297 -5.34 -9.72 1.49
CA VAL A 297 -4.43 -9.86 0.35
C VAL A 297 -5.02 -9.17 -0.86
N GLU A 298 -4.22 -8.35 -1.52
CA GLU A 298 -4.48 -7.79 -2.84
C GLU A 298 -3.64 -8.51 -3.89
N TYR A 299 -4.32 -8.96 -4.94
CA TYR A 299 -3.69 -9.51 -6.13
C TYR A 299 -4.49 -9.04 -7.35
N ASP A 300 -3.85 -9.02 -8.51
CA ASP A 300 -4.53 -8.49 -9.69
C ASP A 300 -5.61 -9.48 -10.20
N THR A 301 -6.84 -8.96 -10.33
CA THR A 301 -8.04 -9.73 -10.70
C THR A 301 -8.84 -9.10 -11.84
N SER A 302 -8.33 -8.04 -12.50
CA SER A 302 -9.08 -7.45 -13.63
C SER A 302 -9.21 -8.45 -14.79
N LEU A 303 -10.43 -8.57 -15.32
CA LEU A 303 -10.75 -9.32 -16.54
C LEU A 303 -10.57 -8.50 -17.83
N SER A 304 -10.42 -7.18 -17.71
CA SER A 304 -10.44 -6.27 -18.84
C SER A 304 -9.21 -5.35 -18.86
N ASP A 305 -8.62 -5.20 -20.05
CA ASP A 305 -7.40 -4.44 -20.38
C ASP A 305 -7.56 -2.91 -20.30
N TRP A 306 -8.65 -2.40 -19.70
CA TRP A 306 -8.96 -0.96 -19.67
C TRP A 306 -8.19 -0.19 -18.59
N ARG A 307 -7.57 -0.90 -17.64
CA ARG A 307 -6.62 -0.33 -16.68
C ARG A 307 -5.24 -0.41 -17.32
N THR A 308 -4.34 0.54 -17.03
CA THR A 308 -2.92 0.56 -17.43
C THR A 308 -2.17 -0.66 -16.89
N ARG A 309 -2.53 -1.84 -17.39
CA ARG A 309 -1.83 -3.10 -17.18
C ARG A 309 -0.73 -3.15 -18.20
N CYS A 310 0.42 -3.62 -17.77
CA CYS A 310 1.47 -4.01 -18.69
C CYS A 310 0.89 -5.00 -19.71
N PRO A 311 0.87 -4.70 -21.02
CA PRO A 311 0.32 -5.58 -22.05
C PRO A 311 1.02 -6.95 -22.10
N MET A 312 2.24 -6.99 -21.59
CA MET A 312 3.08 -8.18 -21.49
C MET A 312 2.80 -9.01 -20.23
N GLU A 313 1.86 -8.62 -19.37
CA GLU A 313 1.57 -9.31 -18.12
C GLU A 313 0.75 -10.60 -18.32
N ARG A 314 1.31 -11.56 -19.06
CA ARG A 314 0.75 -12.90 -19.31
C ARG A 314 1.14 -13.89 -18.21
N LYS A 315 1.06 -13.46 -16.95
CA LYS A 315 1.37 -14.32 -15.80
C LYS A 315 0.24 -15.33 -15.60
N SER A 316 0.57 -16.62 -15.48
CA SER A 316 -0.42 -17.66 -15.22
C SER A 316 -0.99 -17.53 -13.80
N ILE A 317 -2.19 -18.08 -13.56
CA ILE A 317 -2.74 -18.16 -12.20
C ILE A 317 -1.79 -18.88 -11.24
N ALA A 318 -1.07 -19.89 -11.73
CA ALA A 318 -0.05 -20.63 -10.98
C ALA A 318 1.14 -19.74 -10.59
N PHE A 319 1.60 -18.87 -11.49
CA PHE A 319 2.67 -17.91 -11.17
C PHE A 319 2.24 -16.91 -10.10
N ARG A 320 1.05 -16.30 -10.27
CA ARG A 320 0.49 -15.35 -9.28
C ARG A 320 0.27 -16.02 -7.92
N SER A 321 -0.17 -17.27 -7.95
CA SER A 321 -0.35 -18.13 -6.78
C SER A 321 0.97 -18.38 -6.04
N ASP A 322 2.07 -18.69 -6.75
CA ASP A 322 3.41 -18.84 -6.15
C ASP A 322 3.97 -17.53 -5.59
N GLU A 323 3.84 -16.43 -6.34
CA GLU A 323 4.28 -15.10 -5.89
C GLU A 323 3.58 -14.70 -4.59
N LEU A 324 2.26 -14.86 -4.54
CA LEU A 324 1.49 -14.57 -3.35
C LEU A 324 1.86 -15.50 -2.18
N LEU A 325 2.10 -16.78 -2.45
CA LEU A 325 2.55 -17.73 -1.43
C LEU A 325 3.90 -17.33 -0.81
N ARG A 326 4.84 -16.82 -1.64
CA ARG A 326 6.12 -16.27 -1.16
C ARG A 326 5.91 -15.03 -0.28
N LYS A 327 5.03 -14.12 -0.68
CA LYS A 327 4.64 -12.93 0.10
C LYS A 327 4.05 -13.33 1.47
N LEU A 328 3.15 -14.31 1.48
CA LEU A 328 2.53 -14.81 2.72
C LEU A 328 3.53 -15.51 3.65
N ARG A 329 4.46 -16.29 3.09
CA ARG A 329 5.53 -16.91 3.89
C ARG A 329 6.45 -15.85 4.50
N ALA A 330 6.81 -14.80 3.76
CA ALA A 330 7.59 -13.68 4.29
C ALA A 330 6.84 -12.95 5.43
N ALA A 331 5.51 -12.90 5.36
CA ALA A 331 4.65 -12.42 6.43
C ALA A 331 4.45 -13.42 7.59
N GLY A 332 5.19 -14.54 7.63
CA GLY A 332 5.12 -15.54 8.69
C GLY A 332 3.79 -16.31 8.73
N VAL A 333 3.05 -16.36 7.63
CA VAL A 333 1.82 -17.16 7.54
C VAL A 333 2.20 -18.63 7.40
N GLY A 334 1.48 -19.49 8.12
CA GLY A 334 1.74 -20.94 8.20
C GLY A 334 2.59 -21.37 9.41
N ASP A 335 3.10 -20.42 10.20
CA ASP A 335 3.74 -20.71 11.50
C ASP A 335 2.72 -20.97 12.62
N ARG A 336 1.45 -20.64 12.36
CA ARG A 336 0.30 -20.86 13.24
C ARG A 336 -0.90 -21.37 12.42
N PRO A 337 -1.96 -21.90 13.06
CA PRO A 337 -3.16 -22.32 12.34
C PRO A 337 -3.69 -21.20 11.44
N VAL A 338 -4.07 -21.56 10.21
CA VAL A 338 -4.53 -20.62 9.18
C VAL A 338 -5.98 -20.90 8.82
N ILE A 339 -6.79 -19.85 8.83
CA ILE A 339 -8.17 -19.85 8.35
C ILE A 339 -8.22 -19.05 7.06
N TRP A 340 -8.73 -19.66 6.00
CA TRP A 340 -8.84 -19.04 4.69
C TRP A 340 -10.28 -18.56 4.46
N VAL A 341 -10.44 -17.27 4.19
CA VAL A 341 -11.71 -16.67 3.79
C VAL A 341 -11.53 -16.11 2.38
N SER A 342 -12.25 -16.69 1.43
CA SER A 342 -12.11 -16.31 0.02
C SER A 342 -13.46 -16.07 -0.64
N HIS A 343 -13.49 -15.16 -1.61
CA HIS A 343 -14.68 -14.86 -2.39
C HIS A 343 -14.46 -15.21 -3.86
N SER A 344 -15.40 -15.92 -4.49
CA SER A 344 -15.39 -16.22 -5.93
C SER A 344 -14.02 -16.73 -6.45
N MET A 345 -13.35 -16.02 -7.37
CA MET A 345 -12.02 -16.40 -7.92
C MET A 345 -10.94 -16.56 -6.84
N GLY A 346 -11.06 -15.88 -5.70
CA GLY A 346 -10.16 -16.11 -4.56
C GLY A 346 -10.20 -17.55 -4.05
N GLY A 347 -11.34 -18.24 -4.24
CA GLY A 347 -11.50 -19.67 -3.96
C GLY A 347 -10.64 -20.54 -4.87
N LEU A 348 -10.54 -20.21 -6.16
CA LEU A 348 -9.66 -20.93 -7.11
C LEU A 348 -8.18 -20.75 -6.76
N GLN A 349 -7.80 -19.56 -6.31
CA GLN A 349 -6.44 -19.30 -5.86
C GLN A 349 -6.09 -20.14 -4.62
N THR A 350 -7.00 -20.16 -3.63
CA THR A 350 -6.86 -21.01 -2.43
C THR A 350 -6.82 -22.50 -2.79
N GLN A 351 -7.66 -22.96 -3.71
CA GLN A 351 -7.65 -24.35 -4.19
C GLN A 351 -6.33 -24.72 -4.88
N SER A 352 -5.77 -23.81 -5.70
CA SER A 352 -4.47 -24.04 -6.35
C SER A 352 -3.36 -24.31 -5.32
N TRP A 353 -3.38 -23.63 -4.17
CA TRP A 353 -2.44 -23.88 -3.07
C TRP A 353 -2.62 -25.25 -2.41
N GLY A 354 -3.85 -25.75 -2.32
CA GLY A 354 -4.12 -27.13 -1.93
C GLY A 354 -3.45 -28.13 -2.87
N PHE A 355 -3.52 -27.90 -4.18
CA PHE A 355 -2.86 -28.76 -5.18
C PHE A 355 -1.32 -28.67 -5.15
N PHE A 356 -0.73 -27.52 -4.84
CA PHE A 356 0.73 -27.40 -4.67
C PHE A 356 1.25 -28.16 -3.44
N SER A 357 0.39 -28.38 -2.43
CA SER A 357 0.69 -29.19 -1.24
C SER A 357 0.81 -30.68 -1.56
N GLU A 358 -0.07 -31.24 -2.40
CA GLU A 358 0.00 -32.65 -2.83
C GLU A 358 1.31 -32.98 -3.57
N LYS A 359 1.96 -31.96 -4.16
CA LYS A 359 3.27 -32.07 -4.82
C LYS A 359 4.46 -31.75 -3.89
N GLY A 360 4.26 -31.69 -2.57
CA GLY A 360 5.32 -31.49 -1.58
C GLY A 360 5.93 -30.09 -1.52
N ARG A 361 5.35 -29.10 -2.22
CA ARG A 361 5.91 -27.73 -2.31
C ARG A 361 5.45 -26.79 -1.20
N CYS A 362 4.35 -27.09 -0.50
CA CYS A 362 3.87 -26.24 0.59
C CYS A 362 3.02 -26.98 1.63
N SER A 363 3.66 -27.70 2.56
CA SER A 363 2.96 -28.44 3.61
C SER A 363 2.34 -27.57 4.71
N ARG A 364 2.92 -26.38 5.00
CA ARG A 364 2.50 -25.51 6.13
C ARG A 364 1.42 -24.48 5.81
N LEU A 365 1.27 -24.10 4.53
CA LEU A 365 0.26 -23.14 4.06
C LEU A 365 -0.93 -23.85 3.38
N CYS A 366 -1.03 -25.17 3.54
CA CYS A 366 -2.11 -25.93 2.94
C CYS A 366 -3.44 -25.54 3.59
N PRO A 367 -4.49 -25.22 2.82
CA PRO A 367 -5.84 -25.14 3.35
C PRO A 367 -6.25 -26.54 3.82
N GLN A 368 -6.12 -26.85 5.12
CA GLN A 368 -6.69 -28.06 5.70
C GLN A 368 -8.09 -27.74 6.22
N ARG A 369 -9.13 -28.51 5.83
CA ARG A 369 -10.52 -28.60 6.35
C ARG A 369 -11.29 -27.33 6.81
N SER A 370 -10.70 -26.14 6.76
CA SER A 370 -11.15 -24.89 7.37
C SER A 370 -11.01 -23.73 6.38
N THR A 371 -11.40 -24.00 5.14
CA THR A 371 -11.59 -22.98 4.11
C THR A 371 -13.06 -22.58 4.11
N VAL A 372 -13.34 -21.29 4.30
CA VAL A 372 -14.66 -20.72 4.10
C VAL A 372 -14.66 -19.98 2.77
N THR A 373 -15.35 -20.55 1.79
CA THR A 373 -15.61 -19.90 0.50
C THR A 373 -16.98 -19.25 0.58
N ILE A 374 -17.03 -17.94 0.35
CA ILE A 374 -18.25 -17.13 0.30
C ILE A 374 -18.62 -16.85 -1.15
#